data_AF-A0A7S4J7H3-F1
#
_entry.id   AF-A0A7S4J7H3-F1
#
_cell.length_a   1.000
_cell.length_b   1.000
_cell.length_c   1.000
_cell.angle_alpha   90.00
_cell.angle_beta   90.00
_cell.angle_gamma   90.00
#
_symmetry.space_group_name_H-M   'P 1'
#
loop_
_entity.id
_entity.type
_entity.pdbx_description
1 polymer ?
#
loop_
_entity_poly.entity_id
_entity_poly.type
_entity_poly.pdbx_seq_one_letter_code
_entity_poly.pdbx_strand_id
1 'polypeptide(L)'
;SESSPEAAAKQPSAEDAIALLRTTDITLVDASDLRVRGYVLLPVSGSDQPCRIQELTTSKTGKHGHAKLAITATDVASGRKVERNLRADEKVTVPGKRWIMAVTPVG
;
A
#
# COMPACT_ATOMS: atom_id res chain seq x y z
N SER A 1 3.21 22.86 49.46
CA SER A 1 2.38 23.25 48.32
C SER A 1 2.67 22.30 47.18
N GLU A 2 1.85 21.25 47.13
CA GLU A 2 1.90 20.19 46.14
C GLU A 2 1.18 20.69 44.89
N SER A 3 1.83 20.67 43.73
CA SER A 3 1.18 20.87 42.43
C SER A 3 2.05 20.23 41.35
N SER A 4 1.84 18.92 41.16
CA SER A 4 2.17 18.21 39.93
C SER A 4 1.43 18.85 38.76
N PRO A 5 2.09 19.13 37.63
CA PRO A 5 1.40 19.21 36.36
C PRO A 5 1.15 17.79 35.84
N GLU A 6 -0.13 17.44 35.87
CA GLU A 6 -0.73 16.24 35.30
C GLU A 6 -0.33 16.10 33.82
N ALA A 7 0.33 14.99 33.49
CA ALA A 7 0.65 14.62 32.12
C ALA A 7 -0.66 14.32 31.37
N ALA A 8 -1.22 15.34 30.72
CA ALA A 8 -2.35 15.18 29.82
C ALA A 8 -1.92 14.29 28.64
N ALA A 9 -2.27 13.01 28.72
CA ALA A 9 -2.22 12.08 27.61
C ALA A 9 -3.10 12.62 26.48
N LYS A 10 -2.50 13.37 25.56
CA LYS A 10 -3.15 13.83 24.33
C LYS A 10 -3.51 12.57 23.56
N GLN A 11 -4.79 12.25 23.44
CA GLN A 11 -5.25 11.21 22.54
C GLN A 11 -4.63 11.50 21.16
N PRO A 12 -4.01 10.52 20.49
CA PRO A 12 -3.40 10.77 19.19
C PRO A 12 -4.50 11.30 18.26
N SER A 13 -4.26 12.45 17.62
CA SER A 13 -5.17 12.97 16.61
C SER A 13 -5.35 11.92 15.52
N ALA A 14 -6.49 11.86 14.84
CA ALA A 14 -6.71 10.92 13.74
C ALA A 14 -5.56 10.97 12.72
N GLU A 15 -4.97 12.14 12.51
CA GLU A 15 -3.77 12.36 11.69
C GLU A 15 -2.51 11.66 12.21
N ASP A 16 -2.27 11.65 13.52
CA ASP A 16 -1.12 10.98 14.13
C ASP A 16 -1.25 9.45 14.05
N ALA A 17 -2.47 8.94 14.25
CA ALA A 17 -2.76 7.52 14.08
C ALA A 17 -2.60 7.09 12.60
N ILE A 18 -3.06 7.91 11.66
CA ILE A 18 -2.84 7.71 10.22
C ILE A 18 -1.35 7.79 9.88
N ALA A 19 -0.59 8.71 10.47
CA ALA A 19 0.86 8.83 10.25
C ALA A 19 1.64 7.62 10.80
N LEU A 20 1.26 7.10 11.96
CA LEU A 20 1.85 5.89 12.53
C LEU A 20 1.48 4.66 11.70
N LEU A 21 0.23 4.55 11.25
CA LEU A 21 -0.20 3.46 10.40
C LEU A 21 0.51 3.54 9.04
N ARG A 22 0.69 4.72 8.45
CA ARG A 22 1.51 4.91 7.25
C ARG A 22 2.94 4.36 7.35
N THR A 23 3.50 4.25 8.55
CA THR A 23 4.86 3.75 8.79
C THR A 23 4.93 2.33 9.36
N THR A 24 3.81 1.72 9.71
CA THR A 24 3.74 0.40 10.36
C THR A 24 2.94 -0.60 9.52
N ASP A 25 3.22 -1.91 9.64
CA ASP A 25 2.49 -2.97 8.90
C ASP A 25 2.57 -2.83 7.37
N ILE A 26 3.74 -2.46 6.85
CA ILE A 26 4.10 -2.53 5.43
C ILE A 26 5.24 -3.53 5.24
N THR A 27 5.16 -4.33 4.17
CA THR A 27 6.18 -5.33 3.84
C THR A 27 6.65 -5.15 2.41
N LEU A 28 7.95 -5.33 2.20
CA LEU A 28 8.53 -5.35 0.87
C LEU A 28 8.50 -6.78 0.34
N VAL A 29 7.83 -7.00 -0.79
CA VAL A 29 7.75 -8.32 -1.44
C VAL A 29 8.20 -8.23 -2.89
N ASP A 30 8.51 -9.36 -3.51
CA ASP A 30 8.71 -9.41 -4.95
C ASP A 30 7.38 -9.23 -5.67
N ALA A 31 7.38 -8.53 -6.81
CA ALA A 31 6.18 -8.32 -7.60
C ALA A 31 5.52 -9.65 -7.99
N SER A 32 6.31 -10.73 -8.15
CA SER A 32 5.80 -12.08 -8.39
C SER A 32 4.91 -12.66 -7.29
N ASP A 33 5.02 -12.18 -6.05
CA ASP A 33 4.20 -12.64 -4.92
C ASP A 33 2.86 -11.92 -4.81
N LEU A 34 2.65 -10.88 -5.62
CA LEU A 34 1.39 -10.16 -5.68
C LEU A 34 0.26 -11.07 -6.17
N ARG A 35 -0.94 -10.83 -5.64
CA ARG A 35 -2.13 -11.62 -5.94
C ARG A 35 -3.31 -10.72 -6.28
N VAL A 36 -4.15 -11.21 -7.18
CA VAL A 36 -5.45 -10.59 -7.50
C VAL A 36 -6.27 -10.46 -6.22
N ARG A 37 -7.00 -9.35 -6.09
CA ARG A 37 -7.72 -8.89 -4.88
C ARG A 37 -6.82 -8.50 -3.71
N GLY A 38 -5.50 -8.63 -3.82
CA GLY A 38 -4.55 -8.08 -2.87
C GLY A 38 -4.43 -6.56 -2.94
N TYR A 39 -3.64 -5.99 -2.03
CA TYR A 39 -3.33 -4.57 -1.99
C TYR A 39 -1.84 -4.35 -2.22
N VAL A 40 -1.51 -3.27 -2.90
CA VAL A 40 -0.14 -2.83 -3.15
C VAL A 40 -0.11 -1.31 -3.14
N LEU A 41 0.96 -0.72 -2.65
CA LEU A 41 1.17 0.72 -2.77
C LEU A 41 1.74 1.01 -4.15
N LEU A 42 1.02 1.82 -4.93
CA LEU A 42 1.48 2.27 -6.23
C LEU A 42 1.64 3.79 -6.23
N PRO A 43 2.67 4.31 -6.90
CA PRO A 43 2.83 5.75 -7.06
C PRO A 43 1.74 6.31 -7.98
N VAL A 44 0.84 7.09 -7.41
CA VAL A 44 -0.26 7.81 -8.06
C VAL A 44 -0.08 9.30 -7.76
N SER A 45 -0.01 10.14 -8.80
CA SER A 45 0.20 11.59 -8.67
C SER A 45 1.40 11.98 -7.79
N GLY A 46 2.49 11.19 -7.85
CA GLY A 46 3.72 11.47 -7.10
C GLY A 46 3.72 11.02 -5.64
N SER A 47 2.74 10.25 -5.19
CA SER A 47 2.71 9.67 -3.85
C SER A 47 2.25 8.21 -3.87
N ASP A 48 2.74 7.42 -2.93
CA ASP A 48 2.32 6.03 -2.78
C ASP A 48 0.87 5.96 -2.27
N GLN A 49 -0.01 5.45 -3.12
CA GLN A 49 -1.42 5.27 -2.82
C GLN A 49 -1.77 3.78 -2.77
N PRO A 50 -2.59 3.36 -1.82
CA PRO A 50 -3.05 2.00 -1.75
C PRO A 50 -3.99 1.67 -2.89
N CYS A 51 -3.59 0.68 -3.67
CA CYS A 51 -4.34 0.22 -4.82
C CYS A 51 -4.74 -1.25 -4.60
N ARG A 52 -6.01 -1.55 -4.84
CA ARG A 52 -6.51 -2.92 -4.86
C ARG A 52 -6.26 -3.53 -6.24
N ILE A 53 -5.56 -4.65 -6.29
CA ILE A 53 -5.25 -5.34 -7.53
C ILE A 53 -6.52 -5.99 -8.08
N GLN A 54 -6.95 -5.58 -9.26
CA GLN A 54 -8.09 -6.16 -9.98
C GLN A 54 -7.65 -7.30 -10.90
N GLU A 55 -6.56 -7.08 -11.62
CA GLU A 55 -6.02 -8.05 -12.58
C GLU A 55 -4.48 -8.05 -12.49
N LEU A 56 -3.89 -9.23 -12.64
CA LEU A 56 -2.46 -9.44 -12.62
C LEU A 56 -2.09 -10.49 -13.66
N THR A 57 -1.26 -10.10 -14.62
CA THR A 57 -0.83 -10.95 -15.72
C THR A 57 0.69 -11.04 -15.73
N THR A 58 1.21 -12.26 -15.70
CA THR A 58 2.65 -12.51 -15.83
C THR A 58 2.97 -13.01 -17.23
N SER A 59 3.93 -12.37 -17.89
CA SER A 59 4.38 -12.73 -19.24
C SER A 59 5.88 -13.01 -19.22
N LYS A 60 6.33 -14.03 -19.97
CA LYS A 60 7.76 -14.30 -20.17
C LYS A 60 8.17 -13.68 -21.51
N THR A 61 9.09 -12.73 -21.51
CA THR A 61 9.58 -12.14 -22.77
C THR A 61 10.71 -12.98 -23.35
N GLY A 62 10.38 -14.05 -24.06
CA GLY A 62 11.33 -14.86 -24.83
C GLY A 62 12.24 -15.77 -24.00
N LYS A 63 13.20 -16.44 -24.69
CA LYS A 63 14.02 -17.54 -24.15
C LYS A 63 14.99 -17.15 -23.02
N HIS A 64 15.36 -15.87 -22.92
CA HIS A 64 16.30 -15.35 -21.91
C HIS A 64 15.77 -14.11 -21.16
N GLY A 65 14.51 -13.72 -21.36
CA GLY A 65 13.98 -12.52 -20.72
C GLY A 65 13.45 -12.76 -19.31
N HIS A 66 13.56 -11.74 -18.46
CA HIS A 66 12.90 -11.71 -17.17
C HIS A 66 11.38 -11.72 -17.35
N ALA A 67 10.67 -12.32 -16.39
CA ALA A 67 9.22 -12.26 -16.37
C ALA A 67 8.79 -10.80 -16.13
N LYS A 68 7.83 -10.35 -16.93
CA LYS A 68 7.18 -9.05 -16.79
C LYS A 68 5.79 -9.26 -16.21
N LEU A 69 5.42 -8.45 -15.23
CA LEU A 69 4.07 -8.40 -14.69
C LEU A 69 3.38 -7.15 -15.21
N ALA A 70 2.16 -7.33 -15.69
CA ALA A 70 1.22 -6.25 -15.96
C ALA A 70 0.13 -6.32 -14.88
N ILE A 71 -0.03 -5.22 -14.16
CA ILE A 71 -0.96 -5.10 -13.05
C ILE A 71 -1.97 -4.01 -13.38
N THR A 72 -3.25 -4.35 -13.23
CA THR A 72 -4.33 -3.39 -13.21
C THR A 72 -4.91 -3.34 -11.81
N ALA A 73 -4.87 -2.17 -11.19
CA ALA A 73 -5.35 -1.93 -9.85
C ALA A 73 -6.30 -0.73 -9.80
N THR A 74 -7.02 -0.60 -8.71
CA THR A 74 -7.91 0.53 -8.43
C THR A 74 -7.46 1.20 -7.15
N ASP A 75 -7.18 2.49 -7.22
CA ASP A 75 -6.92 3.32 -6.03
C ASP A 75 -8.15 3.28 -5.11
N VAL A 76 -7.95 2.89 -3.85
CA VAL A 76 -9.04 2.75 -2.88
C VAL A 76 -9.57 4.09 -2.38
N ALA A 77 -8.78 5.16 -2.47
CA ALA A 77 -9.18 6.49 -2.04
C ALA A 77 -9.91 7.25 -3.15
N SER A 78 -9.39 7.22 -4.38
CA SER A 78 -9.97 7.97 -5.51
C SER A 78 -10.87 7.14 -6.43
N GLY A 79 -10.87 5.81 -6.31
CA GLY A 79 -11.58 4.91 -7.22
C GLY A 79 -11.01 4.85 -8.64
N ARG A 80 -9.87 5.50 -8.90
CA ARG A 80 -9.27 5.57 -10.23
C ARG A 80 -8.54 4.27 -10.57
N LYS A 81 -8.66 3.84 -11.83
CA LYS A 81 -7.88 2.72 -12.35
C LYS A 81 -6.42 3.16 -12.54
N VAL A 82 -5.50 2.30 -12.12
CA VAL A 82 -4.04 2.47 -12.20
C VAL A 82 -3.45 1.24 -12.86
N GLU A 83 -2.61 1.43 -13.86
CA GLU A 83 -1.93 0.34 -14.57
C GLU A 83 -0.43 0.47 -14.36
N ARG A 84 0.22 -0.65 -14.02
CA ARG A 84 1.66 -0.70 -13.78
C ARG A 84 2.27 -1.95 -14.38
N ASN A 85 3.41 -1.76 -15.05
CA ASN A 85 4.25 -2.85 -15.52
C ASN A 85 5.49 -2.93 -14.63
N LEU A 86 5.80 -4.12 -14.13
CA LEU A 86 6.91 -4.38 -13.22
C LEU A 86 7.72 -5.57 -13.71
N ARG A 87 8.98 -5.67 -13.26
CA ARG A 87 9.73 -6.94 -13.35
C ARG A 87 9.32 -7.87 -12.20
N ALA A 88 9.35 -9.17 -12.42
CA ALA A 88 8.96 -10.15 -11.40
C ALA A 88 9.76 -10.06 -10.09
N ASP A 89 11.05 -9.70 -10.20
CA ASP A 89 12.00 -9.50 -9.11
C ASP A 89 12.00 -8.05 -8.56
N GLU A 90 11.14 -7.19 -9.08
CA GLU A 90 11.03 -5.82 -8.59
C GLU A 90 10.37 -5.81 -7.22
N LYS A 91 11.01 -5.13 -6.27
CA LYS A 91 10.50 -4.98 -4.91
C LYS A 91 9.38 -3.96 -4.87
N VAL A 92 8.24 -4.38 -4.32
CA VAL A 92 7.04 -3.56 -4.16
C VAL A 92 6.59 -3.55 -2.71
N THR A 93 5.94 -2.46 -2.31
CA THR A 93 5.42 -2.31 -0.96
C THR A 93 3.99 -2.82 -0.88
N VAL A 94 3.76 -3.80 -0.01
CA VAL A 94 2.45 -4.37 0.28
C VAL A 94 2.02 -3.95 1.68
N PRO A 95 0.88 -3.26 1.81
CA PRO A 95 0.32 -2.91 3.11
C PRO A 95 -0.44 -4.08 3.74
N GLY A 96 -0.34 -4.20 5.05
CA GLY A 96 -1.10 -5.16 5.85
C GLY A 96 -2.58 -4.80 5.94
N LYS A 97 -3.39 -5.75 6.41
CA LYS A 97 -4.85 -5.59 6.52
C LYS A 97 -5.22 -4.43 7.45
N ARG A 98 -4.51 -4.26 8.57
CA ARG A 98 -4.77 -3.18 9.54
C ARG A 98 -4.50 -1.81 8.93
N TRP A 99 -3.40 -1.70 8.18
CA TRP A 99 -3.04 -0.51 7.44
C TRP A 99 -4.16 -0.09 6.48
N ILE A 100 -4.66 -1.05 5.68
CA ILE A 100 -5.71 -0.76 4.68
C ILE A 100 -7.00 -0.27 5.33
N MET A 101 -7.42 -0.89 6.43
CA MET A 101 -8.62 -0.46 7.16
C MET A 101 -8.48 0.94 7.77
N ALA A 102 -7.27 1.36 8.09
CA ALA A 102 -7.04 2.66 8.71
C ALA A 102 -7.07 3.82 7.72
N VAL A 103 -6.62 3.59 6.48
CA VAL A 103 -6.53 4.64 5.45
C VAL A 103 -7.69 4.65 4.48
N THR A 104 -8.48 3.57 4.43
CA THR A 104 -9.69 3.52 3.61
C THR A 104 -10.83 4.10 4.45
N PRO A 105 -11.46 5.22 4.04
CA PRO A 105 -12.58 5.78 4.78
C PRO A 105 -13.70 4.74 4.81
N VAL A 106 -14.03 4.26 6.00
CA VAL A 106 -15.25 3.51 6.24
C VAL A 106 -16.36 4.56 6.23
N GLY A 107 -17.18 4.55 5.18
CA GLY A 107 -18.36 5.40 5.10
C GLY A 107 -19.32 5.17 6.26
#